data_AF-A0A3A4RNU6-F1
#
_entry.id   AF-A0A3A4RNU6-F1
#
_cell.length_a   1.000
_cell.length_b   1.000
_cell.length_c   1.000
_cell.angle_alpha   90.00
_cell.angle_beta   90.00
_cell.angle_gamma   90.00
#
_symmetry.space_group_name_H-M   'P 1'
#
loop_
_entity.id
_entity.type
_entity.pdbx_description
1 polymer ?
#
loop_
_entity_poly.entity_id
_entity_poly.type
_entity_poly.pdbx_seq_one_letter_code
_entity_poly.pdbx_strand_id
1 'polypeptide(L)'
;MSENNFKPEILAPAGSRDSFLAAIAAGADAIYCGLKLFSARMAADNFTIDELERLTVLAHDKGVRVYVALNTLVKPDELDQAGKLMDQLNRWVHPDAVIIQDLSFIPIAGQIGFKGELHLSTLANVGFPNALQTIQKLKMIHRVVIPRELHVDEIRAMAAACPQGLNLEVFIHGALCYGVSGRCYWSSYMGGKSGLRGRCVQPCRRIYDLKGQKKRYFSCSDLSLDVLAKVLLPEKNISAWKIEGRKKGPHYVYNTVTAYRMLRDHPGEPDMKKHALFLLESALGRKGSHYNFLPQRPQIPISTDTQTGSGLLIGNIKGPAGKSYLVPNEQLLTGDLLRIGYEDESWHTIYRVTKSVPKRGRLTLNKPSLKPGTSVFLMDRREQELAASLKTLNLDLEKIPEKTNPESSYKFLYHRKQKGIGKDDGKKSVLEMRLERVIGKERKGPSDAFWLTPESINSLPKKAIASSWCWLSPVIWPEEEPELRMLVQQVLQKGCTRFVLNAPWQI
;
A
#
# COMPACT_ATOMS: atom_id res chain seq x y z
N MET A 1 -21.48 24.67 24.02
CA MET A 1 -20.51 24.51 22.92
C MET A 1 -20.33 23.01 22.72
N SER A 2 -20.97 22.43 21.70
CA SER A 2 -20.83 21.01 21.38
C SER A 2 -19.38 20.74 21.00
N GLU A 3 -18.68 19.91 21.77
CA GLU A 3 -17.37 19.40 21.40
C GLU A 3 -17.47 18.85 19.98
N ASN A 4 -16.70 19.45 19.07
CA ASN A 4 -16.63 19.02 17.69
C ASN A 4 -16.03 17.61 17.70
N ASN A 5 -16.88 16.59 17.59
CA ASN A 5 -16.52 15.19 17.77
C ASN A 5 -15.74 14.72 16.53
N PHE A 6 -14.46 15.09 16.49
CA PHE A 6 -13.54 14.74 15.42
C PHE A 6 -13.54 13.22 15.23
N LYS A 7 -13.69 12.79 13.97
CA LYS A 7 -13.84 11.39 13.62
C LYS A 7 -13.02 11.10 12.37
N PRO A 8 -12.05 10.16 12.42
CA PRO A 8 -11.23 9.83 11.27
C PRO A 8 -12.06 9.16 10.19
N GLU A 9 -11.82 9.48 8.94
CA GLU A 9 -12.49 8.89 7.77
C GLU A 9 -12.19 7.39 7.66
N ILE A 10 -13.17 6.55 7.29
CA ILE A 10 -12.89 5.19 6.81
C ILE A 10 -12.61 5.28 5.31
N LEU A 11 -11.34 5.11 4.95
CA LEU A 11 -10.88 5.15 3.57
C LEU A 11 -10.83 3.74 2.98
N ALA A 12 -11.80 3.44 2.12
CA ALA A 12 -12.01 2.13 1.51
C ALA A 12 -11.22 1.95 0.20
N PRO A 13 -10.64 0.76 -0.05
CA PRO A 13 -9.98 0.47 -1.32
C PRO A 13 -10.97 0.03 -2.40
N ALA A 14 -10.78 0.49 -3.63
CA ALA A 14 -11.49 -0.05 -4.79
C ALA A 14 -10.54 -0.36 -5.95
N GLY A 15 -10.61 -1.57 -6.48
CA GLY A 15 -9.89 -2.00 -7.69
C GLY A 15 -10.76 -2.37 -8.88
N SER A 16 -12.08 -2.39 -8.67
CA SER A 16 -13.12 -2.71 -9.66
C SER A 16 -14.42 -1.98 -9.32
N ARG A 17 -15.32 -1.81 -10.29
CA ARG A 17 -16.66 -1.23 -10.10
C ARG A 17 -17.42 -1.86 -8.93
N ASP A 18 -17.52 -3.19 -8.89
CA ASP A 18 -18.20 -3.90 -7.80
C ASP A 18 -17.62 -3.52 -6.43
N SER A 19 -16.30 -3.42 -6.31
CA SER A 19 -15.65 -3.07 -5.04
C SER A 19 -15.88 -1.61 -4.66
N PHE A 20 -15.95 -0.71 -5.64
CA PHE A 20 -16.28 0.69 -5.45
C PHE A 20 -17.71 0.83 -4.91
N LEU A 21 -18.67 0.18 -5.56
CA LEU A 21 -20.07 0.18 -5.13
C LEU A 21 -20.25 -0.52 -3.77
N ALA A 22 -19.47 -1.56 -3.47
CA ALA A 22 -19.47 -2.20 -2.16
C ALA A 22 -18.98 -1.27 -1.05
N ALA A 23 -18.01 -0.40 -1.32
CA ALA A 23 -17.57 0.61 -0.38
C ALA A 23 -18.67 1.66 -0.10
N ILE A 24 -19.41 2.09 -1.13
CA ILE A 24 -20.59 2.96 -0.97
C ILE A 24 -21.65 2.24 -0.12
N ALA A 25 -21.97 0.99 -0.45
CA ALA A 25 -22.98 0.20 0.27
C ALA A 25 -22.62 -0.01 1.76
N ALA A 26 -21.33 -0.15 2.08
CA ALA A 26 -20.84 -0.24 3.46
C ALA A 26 -20.80 1.13 4.18
N GLY A 27 -21.02 2.21 3.46
CA GLY A 27 -21.02 3.59 3.98
C GLY A 27 -19.63 4.14 4.28
N ALA A 28 -18.62 3.81 3.46
CA ALA A 28 -17.30 4.43 3.55
C ALA A 28 -17.39 5.97 3.43
N ASP A 29 -16.57 6.71 4.18
CA ASP A 29 -16.53 8.18 4.08
C ASP A 29 -15.71 8.63 2.87
N ALA A 30 -14.77 7.79 2.42
CA ALA A 30 -13.99 8.02 1.22
C ALA A 30 -13.57 6.69 0.57
N ILE A 31 -13.37 6.71 -0.74
CA ILE A 31 -12.91 5.58 -1.54
C ILE A 31 -11.62 5.99 -2.25
N TYR A 32 -10.57 5.16 -2.17
CA TYR A 32 -9.39 5.33 -3.01
C TYR A 32 -9.27 4.24 -4.07
N CYS A 33 -9.03 4.66 -5.31
CA CYS A 33 -8.87 3.80 -6.46
C CYS A 33 -7.56 4.11 -7.22
N GLY A 34 -7.30 3.38 -8.29
CA GLY A 34 -6.17 3.63 -9.18
C GLY A 34 -6.59 3.49 -10.64
N LEU A 35 -5.78 4.06 -11.52
CA LEU A 35 -5.91 3.88 -12.97
C LEU A 35 -4.93 2.82 -13.46
N LYS A 36 -5.00 2.50 -14.75
CA LYS A 36 -4.11 1.53 -15.41
C LYS A 36 -2.65 2.00 -15.49
N LEU A 37 -2.40 3.31 -15.35
CA LEU A 37 -1.08 3.93 -15.35
C LEU A 37 -0.81 4.64 -14.01
N PHE A 38 0.47 4.71 -13.65
CA PHE A 38 0.98 5.39 -12.45
C PHE A 38 0.38 4.94 -11.10
N SER A 39 -0.20 3.74 -11.03
CA SER A 39 -0.75 3.16 -9.80
C SER A 39 0.16 2.07 -9.22
N ALA A 40 0.40 2.05 -7.91
CA ALA A 40 1.17 0.97 -7.28
C ALA A 40 0.48 -0.43 -7.36
N ARG A 41 -0.73 -0.49 -7.92
CA ARG A 41 -1.50 -1.72 -8.18
C ARG A 41 -1.97 -1.79 -9.64
N MET A 42 -1.10 -1.48 -10.60
CA MET A 42 -1.39 -1.56 -12.05
C MET A 42 -2.00 -2.89 -12.51
N ALA A 43 -1.72 -3.98 -11.82
CA ALA A 43 -2.26 -5.31 -12.14
C ALA A 43 -3.66 -5.60 -11.55
N ALA A 44 -4.32 -4.63 -10.90
CA ALA A 44 -5.76 -4.69 -10.64
C ALA A 44 -6.54 -4.32 -11.91
N ASP A 45 -7.84 -4.62 -11.98
CA ASP A 45 -8.67 -4.25 -13.14
C ASP A 45 -8.56 -2.75 -13.42
N ASN A 46 -8.63 -1.95 -12.34
CA ASN A 46 -8.54 -0.49 -12.32
C ASN A 46 -9.56 0.19 -13.24
N PHE A 47 -9.64 1.51 -13.15
CA PHE A 47 -10.70 2.27 -13.82
C PHE A 47 -10.15 2.97 -15.08
N THR A 48 -11.04 3.19 -16.05
CA THR A 48 -10.84 4.22 -17.09
C THR A 48 -11.28 5.58 -16.57
N ILE A 49 -10.94 6.67 -17.28
CA ILE A 49 -11.41 8.01 -16.93
C ILE A 49 -12.95 8.09 -17.02
N ASP A 50 -13.53 7.59 -18.10
CA ASP A 50 -14.98 7.62 -18.34
C ASP A 50 -15.77 6.82 -17.30
N GLU A 51 -15.27 5.65 -16.90
CA GLU A 51 -15.89 4.85 -15.84
C GLU A 51 -15.80 5.58 -14.49
N LEU A 52 -14.64 6.18 -14.20
CA LEU A 52 -14.40 6.84 -12.93
C LEU A 52 -15.17 8.15 -12.78
N GLU A 53 -15.40 8.90 -13.87
CA GLU A 53 -16.27 10.10 -13.87
C GLU A 53 -17.65 9.75 -13.31
N ARG A 54 -18.32 8.74 -13.89
CA ARG A 54 -19.67 8.33 -13.48
C ARG A 54 -19.70 7.81 -12.05
N LEU A 55 -18.70 7.02 -11.66
CA LEU A 55 -18.58 6.52 -10.29
C LEU A 55 -18.34 7.64 -9.28
N THR A 56 -17.62 8.69 -9.68
CA THR A 56 -17.35 9.85 -8.82
C THR A 56 -18.62 10.67 -8.61
N VAL A 57 -19.40 10.91 -9.67
CA VAL A 57 -20.73 11.53 -9.56
C VAL A 57 -21.62 10.74 -8.60
N LEU A 58 -21.72 9.41 -8.77
CA LEU A 58 -22.51 8.57 -7.87
C LEU A 58 -21.98 8.62 -6.43
N ALA A 59 -20.67 8.62 -6.22
CA ALA A 59 -20.09 8.70 -4.88
C ALA A 59 -20.45 10.02 -4.20
N HIS A 60 -20.30 11.14 -4.91
CA HIS A 60 -20.64 12.48 -4.43
C HIS A 60 -22.12 12.60 -4.10
N ASP A 61 -23.02 12.05 -4.93
CA ASP A 61 -24.47 11.98 -4.65
C ASP A 61 -24.79 11.20 -3.36
N LYS A 62 -23.93 10.24 -2.98
CA LYS A 62 -24.05 9.47 -1.73
C LYS A 62 -23.22 10.06 -0.59
N GLY A 63 -22.59 11.23 -0.77
CA GLY A 63 -21.77 11.89 0.25
C GLY A 63 -20.40 11.22 0.50
N VAL A 64 -19.91 10.42 -0.46
CA VAL A 64 -18.64 9.69 -0.37
C VAL A 64 -17.58 10.38 -1.22
N ARG A 65 -16.42 10.67 -0.64
CA ARG A 65 -15.30 11.31 -1.36
C ARG A 65 -14.49 10.30 -2.17
N VAL A 66 -13.87 10.75 -3.26
CA VAL A 66 -13.10 9.91 -4.19
C VAL A 66 -11.66 10.37 -4.30
N TYR A 67 -10.74 9.46 -3.98
CA TYR A 67 -9.30 9.68 -4.04
C TYR A 67 -8.66 8.83 -5.14
N VAL A 68 -7.81 9.44 -5.97
CA VAL A 68 -7.15 8.73 -7.07
C VAL A 68 -5.67 8.57 -6.78
N ALA A 69 -5.17 7.34 -6.82
CA ALA A 69 -3.76 7.08 -6.59
C ALA A 69 -2.94 7.15 -7.89
N LEU A 70 -2.06 8.16 -7.94
CA LEU A 70 -0.95 8.29 -8.89
C LEU A 70 0.38 8.06 -8.15
N ASN A 71 0.45 6.95 -7.42
CA ASN A 71 1.45 6.70 -6.39
C ASN A 71 2.60 5.79 -6.83
N THR A 72 3.18 6.06 -8.00
CA THR A 72 4.41 5.43 -8.46
C THR A 72 5.50 6.46 -8.75
N LEU A 73 6.75 6.01 -8.82
CA LEU A 73 7.86 6.82 -9.33
C LEU A 73 7.66 7.16 -10.82
N VAL A 74 7.94 8.42 -11.17
CA VAL A 74 7.80 8.97 -12.53
C VAL A 74 9.20 9.20 -13.10
N LYS A 75 9.47 8.70 -14.31
CA LYS A 75 10.73 8.98 -14.99
C LYS A 75 10.70 10.35 -15.68
N PRO A 76 11.87 10.97 -15.95
CA PRO A 76 11.93 12.25 -16.65
C PRO A 76 11.19 12.27 -18.00
N ASP A 77 11.23 11.18 -18.76
CA ASP A 77 10.54 11.02 -20.05
C ASP A 77 9.03 10.73 -19.93
N GLU A 78 8.52 10.52 -18.71
CA GLU A 78 7.12 10.20 -18.44
C GLU A 78 6.32 11.40 -17.91
N LEU A 79 6.94 12.57 -17.70
CA LEU A 79 6.31 13.77 -17.13
C LEU A 79 5.11 14.25 -17.93
N ASP A 80 5.22 14.28 -19.26
CA ASP A 80 4.11 14.65 -20.14
C ASP A 80 2.94 13.67 -20.00
N GLN A 81 3.22 12.37 -19.95
CA GLN A 81 2.19 11.34 -19.81
C GLN A 81 1.50 11.40 -18.43
N ALA A 82 2.28 11.58 -17.37
CA ALA A 82 1.77 11.75 -16.02
C ALA A 82 0.89 13.01 -15.90
N GLY A 83 1.33 14.12 -16.49
CA GLY A 83 0.58 15.37 -16.48
C GLY A 83 -0.70 15.35 -17.30
N LYS A 84 -0.68 14.72 -18.49
CA LYS A 84 -1.89 14.49 -19.28
C LYS A 84 -2.94 13.69 -18.52
N LEU A 85 -2.52 12.63 -17.82
CA LEU A 85 -3.43 11.80 -17.03
C LEU A 85 -4.04 12.59 -15.86
N MET A 86 -3.20 13.36 -15.14
CA MET A 86 -3.68 14.19 -14.03
C MET A 86 -4.59 15.33 -14.49
N ASP A 87 -4.32 15.92 -15.67
CA ASP A 87 -5.19 16.90 -16.31
C ASP A 87 -6.56 16.32 -16.68
N GLN A 88 -6.61 15.11 -17.24
CA GLN A 88 -7.88 14.42 -17.52
C GLN A 88 -8.66 14.15 -16.23
N LEU A 89 -8.00 13.70 -15.16
CA LEU A 89 -8.64 13.55 -13.85
C LEU A 89 -9.20 14.88 -13.35
N ASN A 90 -8.44 15.97 -13.48
CA ASN A 90 -8.87 17.30 -13.04
C ASN A 90 -10.07 17.83 -13.83
N ARG A 91 -10.13 17.59 -15.15
CA ARG A 91 -11.19 18.13 -16.02
C ARG A 91 -12.47 17.32 -16.03
N TRP A 92 -12.39 16.01 -15.84
CA TRP A 92 -13.51 15.10 -16.10
C TRP A 92 -13.98 14.37 -14.84
N VAL A 93 -13.05 13.94 -13.99
CA VAL A 93 -13.38 13.12 -12.82
C VAL A 93 -13.59 13.98 -11.58
N HIS A 94 -12.86 15.08 -11.44
CA HIS A 94 -12.88 15.98 -10.27
C HIS A 94 -12.70 15.23 -8.93
N PRO A 95 -11.63 14.41 -8.76
CA PRO A 95 -11.43 13.70 -7.51
C PRO A 95 -11.13 14.66 -6.37
N ASP A 96 -11.62 14.34 -5.18
CA ASP A 96 -11.40 15.11 -3.95
C ASP A 96 -9.92 15.14 -3.55
N ALA A 97 -9.18 14.07 -3.86
CA ALA A 97 -7.75 14.02 -3.63
C ALA A 97 -6.99 13.16 -4.65
N VAL A 98 -5.70 13.45 -4.81
CA VAL A 98 -4.75 12.59 -5.53
C VAL A 98 -3.65 12.13 -4.59
N ILE A 99 -3.47 10.80 -4.50
CA ILE A 99 -2.43 10.18 -3.67
C ILE A 99 -1.18 9.98 -4.53
N ILE A 100 -0.11 10.72 -4.24
CA ILE A 100 1.12 10.76 -5.02
C ILE A 100 2.29 10.16 -4.26
N GLN A 101 3.28 9.61 -4.98
CA GLN A 101 4.58 9.24 -4.41
C GLN A 101 5.66 10.18 -4.91
N ASP A 102 5.67 10.42 -6.22
CA ASP A 102 6.67 11.24 -6.88
C ASP A 102 6.33 12.73 -6.74
N LEU A 103 7.31 13.54 -6.34
CA LEU A 103 7.11 14.97 -6.11
C LEU A 103 6.90 15.76 -7.41
N SER A 104 7.15 15.17 -8.59
CA SER A 104 6.84 15.78 -9.88
C SER A 104 5.36 16.10 -10.07
N PHE A 105 4.46 15.41 -9.36
CA PHE A 105 3.03 15.72 -9.41
C PHE A 105 2.66 17.05 -8.75
N ILE A 106 3.51 17.61 -7.88
CA ILE A 106 3.25 18.92 -7.24
C ILE A 106 3.24 20.04 -8.29
N PRO A 107 4.31 20.27 -9.08
CA PRO A 107 4.28 21.27 -10.14
C PRO A 107 3.24 20.96 -11.24
N ILE A 108 2.96 19.69 -11.54
CA ILE A 108 1.87 19.30 -12.46
C ILE A 108 0.53 19.82 -11.93
N ALA A 109 0.20 19.51 -10.68
CA ALA A 109 -1.04 19.95 -10.03
C ALA A 109 -1.21 21.46 -10.07
N GLY A 110 -0.12 22.20 -9.80
CA GLY A 110 -0.11 23.66 -9.91
C GLY A 110 -0.37 24.17 -11.32
N GLN A 111 0.25 23.56 -12.35
CA GLN A 111 0.10 23.98 -13.75
C GLN A 111 -1.31 23.73 -14.31
N ILE A 112 -1.95 22.64 -13.91
CA ILE A 112 -3.33 22.31 -14.35
C ILE A 112 -4.39 22.99 -13.49
N GLY A 113 -3.99 23.68 -12.42
CA GLY A 113 -4.91 24.34 -11.50
C GLY A 113 -5.76 23.37 -10.67
N PHE A 114 -5.22 22.19 -10.32
CA PHE A 114 -5.92 21.18 -9.52
C PHE A 114 -6.38 21.76 -8.18
N LYS A 115 -7.66 21.58 -7.85
CA LYS A 115 -8.29 22.16 -6.64
C LYS A 115 -8.47 21.17 -5.49
N GLY A 116 -8.38 19.87 -5.76
CA GLY A 116 -8.45 18.84 -4.71
C GLY A 116 -7.17 18.76 -3.87
N GLU A 117 -7.18 17.85 -2.92
CA GLU A 117 -6.04 17.62 -2.01
C GLU A 117 -4.94 16.79 -2.66
N LEU A 118 -3.67 17.06 -2.33
CA LEU A 118 -2.58 16.12 -2.60
C LEU A 118 -2.20 15.38 -1.33
N HIS A 119 -2.21 14.06 -1.41
CA HIS A 119 -1.84 13.17 -0.31
C HIS A 119 -0.52 12.49 -0.64
N LEU A 120 0.45 12.55 0.27
CA LEU A 120 1.72 11.88 0.09
C LEU A 120 1.62 10.43 0.55
N SER A 121 1.71 9.52 -0.42
CA SER A 121 1.64 8.07 -0.25
C SER A 121 2.66 7.54 0.75
N THR A 122 2.31 6.45 1.44
CA THR A 122 3.24 5.68 2.30
C THR A 122 4.50 5.22 1.55
N LEU A 123 4.44 5.16 0.21
CA LEU A 123 5.57 4.87 -0.64
C LEU A 123 6.62 6.00 -0.70
N ALA A 124 6.31 7.20 -0.22
CA ALA A 124 7.28 8.26 0.01
C ALA A 124 8.12 8.04 1.29
N ASN A 125 7.69 7.13 2.18
CA ASN A 125 8.37 6.75 3.42
C ASN A 125 8.62 7.93 4.36
N VAL A 126 7.57 8.70 4.67
CA VAL A 126 7.62 9.76 5.69
C VAL A 126 7.48 9.11 7.07
N GLY A 127 8.60 8.64 7.60
CA GLY A 127 8.64 7.79 8.80
C GLY A 127 8.92 8.49 10.12
N PHE A 128 9.34 9.75 10.14
CA PHE A 128 9.79 10.43 11.36
C PHE A 128 9.31 11.90 11.47
N PRO A 129 9.17 12.46 12.69
CA PRO A 129 8.55 13.77 12.93
C PRO A 129 9.09 14.94 12.10
N ASN A 130 10.41 15.14 12.04
CA ASN A 130 10.97 16.29 11.31
C ASN A 130 10.75 16.20 9.78
N ALA A 131 10.42 15.03 9.25
CA ALA A 131 10.03 14.91 7.86
C ALA A 131 8.74 15.70 7.58
N LEU A 132 7.79 15.76 8.51
CA LEU A 132 6.53 16.51 8.35
C LEU A 132 6.76 18.01 8.14
N GLN A 133 7.72 18.58 8.87
CA GLN A 133 8.15 19.98 8.70
C GLN A 133 8.76 20.24 7.31
N THR A 134 9.45 19.25 6.75
CA THR A 134 9.98 19.34 5.39
C THR A 134 8.87 19.24 4.35
N ILE A 135 7.90 18.36 4.56
CA ILE A 135 6.72 18.22 3.70
C ILE A 135 5.88 19.50 3.69
N GLN A 136 5.70 20.17 4.83
CA GLN A 136 4.93 21.42 4.91
C GLN A 136 5.49 22.53 4.00
N LYS A 137 6.83 22.58 3.80
CA LYS A 137 7.48 23.55 2.93
C LYS A 137 7.11 23.39 1.44
N LEU A 138 6.56 22.24 1.04
CA LEU A 138 6.11 21.99 -0.33
C LEU A 138 4.75 22.64 -0.64
N LYS A 139 4.05 23.19 0.37
CA LYS A 139 2.83 24.04 0.29
C LYS A 139 1.58 23.45 -0.40
N MET A 140 1.65 22.30 -1.05
CA MET A 140 0.49 21.65 -1.71
C MET A 140 0.13 20.27 -1.13
N ILE A 141 0.91 19.75 -0.19
CA ILE A 141 0.61 18.46 0.45
C ILE A 141 -0.32 18.72 1.64
N HIS A 142 -1.47 18.06 1.65
CA HIS A 142 -2.53 18.21 2.65
C HIS A 142 -2.57 17.04 3.63
N ARG A 143 -2.10 15.86 3.19
CA ARG A 143 -2.13 14.64 3.99
C ARG A 143 -0.89 13.79 3.76
N VAL A 144 -0.39 13.14 4.80
CA VAL A 144 0.70 12.15 4.73
C VAL A 144 0.20 10.80 5.18
N VAL A 145 0.35 9.79 4.33
CA VAL A 145 0.08 8.39 4.69
C VAL A 145 1.34 7.81 5.32
N ILE A 146 1.32 7.59 6.63
CA ILE A 146 2.52 7.15 7.35
C ILE A 146 2.81 5.64 7.11
N PRO A 147 4.06 5.18 7.31
CA PRO A 147 4.42 3.77 7.17
C PRO A 147 3.61 2.84 8.09
N ARG A 148 3.32 1.63 7.62
CA ARG A 148 2.50 0.62 8.33
C ARG A 148 3.24 -0.06 9.47
N GLU A 149 4.56 0.08 9.45
CA GLU A 149 5.48 -0.52 10.38
C GLU A 149 5.71 0.31 11.64
N LEU A 150 5.19 1.55 11.69
CA LEU A 150 5.24 2.38 12.88
C LEU A 150 4.31 1.82 13.98
N HIS A 151 4.79 1.83 15.21
CA HIS A 151 4.01 1.45 16.39
C HIS A 151 3.21 2.61 16.97
N VAL A 152 2.32 2.35 17.93
CA VAL A 152 1.36 3.35 18.42
C VAL A 152 2.03 4.61 18.99
N ASP A 153 3.13 4.48 19.72
CA ASP A 153 3.82 5.64 20.30
C ASP A 153 4.59 6.46 19.24
N GLU A 154 5.15 5.81 18.21
CA GLU A 154 5.70 6.50 17.03
C GLU A 154 4.61 7.26 16.27
N ILE A 155 3.43 6.64 16.09
CA ILE A 155 2.28 7.27 15.44
C ILE A 155 1.84 8.51 16.24
N ARG A 156 1.81 8.44 17.58
CA ARG A 156 1.52 9.59 18.44
C ARG A 156 2.57 10.68 18.33
N ALA A 157 3.85 10.33 18.29
CA ALA A 157 4.93 11.30 18.09
C ALA A 157 4.78 12.03 16.74
N MET A 158 4.43 11.29 15.67
CA MET A 158 4.10 11.87 14.37
C MET A 158 2.89 12.80 14.45
N ALA A 159 1.82 12.38 15.12
CA ALA A 159 0.59 13.17 15.29
C ALA A 159 0.87 14.47 16.07
N ALA A 160 1.63 14.40 17.17
CA ALA A 160 2.00 15.57 17.97
C ALA A 160 2.87 16.57 17.20
N ALA A 161 3.77 16.08 16.33
CA ALA A 161 4.62 16.91 15.49
C ALA A 161 3.95 17.40 14.19
N CYS A 162 2.72 16.95 13.90
CA CYS A 162 2.03 17.27 12.66
C CYS A 162 1.71 18.77 12.62
N PRO A 163 2.23 19.51 11.62
CA PRO A 163 2.07 20.95 11.58
C PRO A 163 0.67 21.33 11.11
N GLN A 164 0.23 22.56 11.44
CA GLN A 164 -1.06 23.08 11.04
C GLN A 164 -1.24 23.04 9.51
N GLY A 165 -2.42 22.58 9.07
CA GLY A 165 -2.77 22.43 7.66
C GLY A 165 -2.31 21.11 7.03
N LEU A 166 -1.60 20.26 7.78
CA LEU A 166 -1.25 18.89 7.38
C LEU A 166 -2.01 17.89 8.25
N ASN A 167 -2.44 16.78 7.66
CA ASN A 167 -3.07 15.65 8.36
C ASN A 167 -2.32 14.35 8.12
N LEU A 168 -2.56 13.36 8.98
CA LEU A 168 -2.00 12.02 8.87
C LEU A 168 -3.07 10.98 8.51
N GLU A 169 -2.66 9.97 7.78
CA GLU A 169 -3.46 8.79 7.42
C GLU A 169 -2.72 7.52 7.84
N VAL A 170 -3.43 6.61 8.50
CA VAL A 170 -2.86 5.39 9.08
C VAL A 170 -3.54 4.16 8.47
N PHE A 171 -2.75 3.16 8.10
CA PHE A 171 -3.31 1.86 7.73
C PHE A 171 -3.76 1.12 8.98
N ILE A 172 -5.02 0.68 8.98
CA ILE A 172 -5.62 -0.07 10.08
C ILE A 172 -5.84 -1.55 9.74
N HIS A 173 -5.84 -1.89 8.44
CA HIS A 173 -6.14 -3.24 7.97
C HIS A 173 -5.52 -3.54 6.59
N GLY A 174 -5.28 -4.83 6.33
CA GLY A 174 -4.94 -5.37 5.02
C GLY A 174 -3.48 -5.79 4.87
N ALA A 175 -3.08 -6.20 3.66
CA ALA A 175 -1.84 -6.95 3.47
C ALA A 175 -0.57 -6.22 3.93
N LEU A 176 0.23 -6.87 4.78
CA LEU A 176 1.58 -6.40 5.13
C LEU A 176 2.59 -6.77 4.03
N CYS A 177 3.57 -5.88 3.86
CA CYS A 177 4.76 -6.13 3.06
C CYS A 177 5.89 -6.64 3.96
N TYR A 178 6.83 -7.39 3.37
CA TYR A 178 8.05 -7.78 4.06
C TYR A 178 9.08 -6.64 4.09
N GLY A 179 9.19 -5.91 2.97
CA GLY A 179 10.08 -4.75 2.88
C GLY A 179 9.42 -3.50 3.45
N VAL A 180 10.27 -2.59 3.94
CA VAL A 180 9.90 -1.24 4.42
C VAL A 180 9.12 -0.48 3.35
N SER A 181 8.09 0.25 3.79
CA SER A 181 7.20 1.04 2.94
C SER A 181 8.01 1.99 2.05
N GLY A 182 7.81 1.93 0.73
CA GLY A 182 8.54 2.79 -0.22
C GLY A 182 10.00 2.43 -0.48
N ARG A 183 10.50 1.31 0.08
CA ARG A 183 11.93 0.90 -0.01
C ARG A 183 12.13 -0.56 -0.45
N CYS A 184 11.09 -1.22 -0.98
CA CYS A 184 11.18 -2.61 -1.44
C CYS A 184 11.62 -2.70 -2.92
N TYR A 185 12.88 -3.09 -3.14
CA TYR A 185 13.47 -3.28 -4.48
C TYR A 185 13.48 -4.73 -4.96
N TRP A 186 13.00 -5.65 -4.14
CA TRP A 186 13.13 -7.11 -4.33
C TRP A 186 12.66 -7.59 -5.71
N SER A 187 11.47 -7.15 -6.13
CA SER A 187 10.90 -7.51 -7.44
C SER A 187 11.75 -6.98 -8.60
N SER A 188 12.40 -5.82 -8.42
CA SER A 188 13.31 -5.26 -9.42
C SER A 188 14.60 -6.07 -9.49
N TYR A 189 15.17 -6.43 -8.34
CA TYR A 189 16.38 -7.23 -8.24
C TYR A 189 16.22 -8.60 -8.89
N MET A 190 15.12 -9.30 -8.61
CA MET A 190 14.91 -10.66 -9.13
C MET A 190 14.55 -10.74 -10.62
N GLY A 191 14.11 -9.65 -11.27
CA GLY A 191 13.59 -9.76 -12.64
C GLY A 191 13.15 -8.45 -13.29
N GLY A 192 13.73 -7.32 -12.89
CA GLY A 192 13.55 -6.00 -13.52
C GLY A 192 12.18 -5.35 -13.34
N LYS A 193 11.24 -5.98 -12.60
CA LYS A 193 9.90 -5.45 -12.37
C LYS A 193 9.84 -4.65 -11.07
N SER A 194 9.81 -3.33 -11.14
CA SER A 194 9.81 -2.47 -9.94
C SER A 194 8.46 -2.47 -9.20
N GLY A 195 8.49 -2.81 -7.91
CA GLY A 195 7.33 -2.71 -7.03
C GLY A 195 6.88 -1.28 -6.75
N LEU A 196 7.84 -0.33 -6.74
CA LEU A 196 7.59 1.11 -6.60
C LEU A 196 7.01 1.76 -7.88
N ARG A 197 6.87 0.95 -8.94
CA ARG A 197 6.24 1.34 -10.22
C ARG A 197 5.05 0.46 -10.56
N GLY A 198 4.39 -0.11 -9.56
CA GLY A 198 3.16 -0.89 -9.73
C GLY A 198 3.35 -2.30 -10.32
N ARG A 199 4.59 -2.73 -10.56
CA ARG A 199 4.91 -4.01 -11.22
C ARG A 199 5.39 -5.10 -10.24
N CYS A 200 5.09 -4.98 -8.95
CA CYS A 200 5.51 -5.96 -7.94
C CYS A 200 5.00 -7.37 -8.28
N VAL A 201 5.91 -8.34 -8.40
CA VAL A 201 5.58 -9.77 -8.59
C VAL A 201 5.52 -10.58 -7.30
N GLN A 202 5.44 -9.87 -6.16
CA GLN A 202 5.28 -10.43 -4.83
C GLN A 202 6.31 -11.53 -4.49
N PRO A 203 7.63 -11.29 -4.67
CA PRO A 203 8.65 -12.31 -4.40
C PRO A 203 8.58 -12.82 -2.95
N CYS A 204 8.27 -11.95 -1.98
CA CYS A 204 8.09 -12.33 -0.59
C CYS A 204 6.97 -13.36 -0.34
N ARG A 205 6.09 -13.62 -1.31
CA ARG A 205 4.97 -14.56 -1.19
C ARG A 205 5.31 -15.96 -1.73
N ARG A 206 6.48 -16.14 -2.32
CA ARG A 206 6.94 -17.39 -2.94
C ARG A 206 7.48 -18.37 -1.92
N ILE A 207 7.54 -19.64 -2.32
CA ILE A 207 8.27 -20.69 -1.61
C ILE A 207 9.76 -20.56 -1.90
N TYR A 208 10.58 -20.64 -0.86
CA TYR A 208 12.04 -20.67 -0.95
C TYR A 208 12.56 -21.95 -0.29
N ASP A 209 13.68 -22.46 -0.79
CA ASP A 209 14.40 -23.59 -0.19
C ASP A 209 15.50 -23.04 0.73
N LEU A 210 15.46 -23.44 1.99
CA LEU A 210 16.53 -23.16 2.95
C LEU A 210 16.92 -24.46 3.63
N LYS A 211 18.13 -24.95 3.34
CA LYS A 211 18.68 -26.20 3.90
C LYS A 211 17.74 -27.41 3.71
N GLY A 212 17.12 -27.53 2.54
CA GLY A 212 16.20 -28.62 2.20
C GLY A 212 14.76 -28.43 2.70
N GLN A 213 14.47 -27.34 3.41
CA GLN A 213 13.12 -26.99 3.84
C GLN A 213 12.50 -25.95 2.91
N LYS A 214 11.46 -26.36 2.18
CA LYS A 214 10.69 -25.50 1.28
C LYS A 214 9.53 -24.85 2.01
N LYS A 215 9.66 -23.57 2.37
CA LYS A 215 8.64 -22.80 3.09
C LYS A 215 8.48 -21.38 2.53
N ARG A 216 7.43 -20.69 2.96
CA ARG A 216 7.20 -19.27 2.66
C ARG A 216 7.82 -18.41 3.77
N TYR A 217 9.14 -18.26 3.75
CA TYR A 217 9.89 -17.56 4.82
C TYR A 217 9.60 -16.06 4.95
N PHE A 218 8.97 -15.43 3.96
CA PHE A 218 8.82 -13.98 3.88
C PHE A 218 7.36 -13.51 3.73
N SER A 219 6.41 -14.43 3.81
CA SER A 219 5.01 -14.16 3.46
C SER A 219 4.24 -13.67 4.69
N CYS A 220 4.12 -12.35 4.83
CA CYS A 220 3.46 -11.72 5.98
C CYS A 220 1.95 -11.96 6.05
N SER A 221 1.39 -12.04 7.24
CA SER A 221 -0.04 -11.91 7.54
C SER A 221 -0.61 -10.57 7.04
N ASP A 222 -1.92 -10.38 7.15
CA ASP A 222 -2.50 -9.06 6.97
C ASP A 222 -2.38 -8.28 8.30
N LEU A 223 -2.18 -6.97 8.24
CA LEU A 223 -2.38 -6.07 9.37
C LEU A 223 -3.86 -6.10 9.72
N SER A 224 -4.20 -6.19 11.01
CA SER A 224 -5.57 -6.03 11.46
C SER A 224 -5.56 -5.42 12.84
N LEU A 225 -5.64 -4.10 12.93
CA LEU A 225 -5.67 -3.41 14.23
C LEU A 225 -6.96 -3.67 15.01
N ASP A 226 -8.00 -4.22 14.37
CA ASP A 226 -9.27 -4.57 15.02
C ASP A 226 -9.74 -3.53 16.06
N VAL A 227 -10.01 -3.96 17.29
CA VAL A 227 -10.44 -3.14 18.41
C VAL A 227 -9.34 -2.21 18.92
N LEU A 228 -8.07 -2.47 18.60
CA LEU A 228 -6.96 -1.58 18.97
C LEU A 228 -6.97 -0.29 18.16
N ALA A 229 -7.65 -0.23 17.00
CA ALA A 229 -7.78 0.99 16.22
C ALA A 229 -8.36 2.17 17.03
N LYS A 230 -9.21 1.87 18.03
CA LYS A 230 -9.81 2.89 18.91
C LYS A 230 -8.78 3.72 19.69
N VAL A 231 -7.56 3.18 19.89
CA VAL A 231 -6.47 3.87 20.57
C VAL A 231 -6.03 5.13 19.80
N LEU A 232 -6.33 5.19 18.49
CA LEU A 232 -6.02 6.32 17.62
C LEU A 232 -7.13 7.39 17.61
N LEU A 233 -8.31 7.15 18.19
CA LEU A 233 -9.43 8.11 18.18
C LEU A 233 -9.11 9.47 18.84
N PRO A 234 -8.34 9.53 19.95
CA PRO A 234 -7.99 10.82 20.55
C PRO A 234 -7.04 11.68 19.69
N GLU A 235 -6.35 11.08 18.72
CA GLU A 235 -5.32 11.74 17.92
C GLU A 235 -5.93 12.55 16.77
N LYS A 236 -6.27 13.82 17.03
CA LYS A 236 -6.98 14.71 16.08
C LYS A 236 -6.25 14.96 14.75
N ASN A 237 -4.94 14.73 14.70
CA ASN A 237 -4.17 14.86 13.46
C ASN A 237 -4.19 13.59 12.59
N ILE A 238 -4.78 12.49 13.08
CA ILE A 238 -5.03 11.27 12.29
C ILE A 238 -6.41 11.40 11.67
N SER A 239 -6.49 11.90 10.44
CA SER A 239 -7.76 12.20 9.76
C SER A 239 -8.36 11.03 9.01
N ALA A 240 -7.63 9.93 8.81
CA ALA A 240 -8.13 8.78 8.07
C ALA A 240 -7.56 7.45 8.54
N TRP A 241 -8.46 6.46 8.64
CA TRP A 241 -8.19 5.04 8.81
C TRP A 241 -8.30 4.35 7.47
N LYS A 242 -7.16 3.92 6.94
CA LYS A 242 -7.05 3.32 5.62
C LYS A 242 -7.07 1.80 5.67
N ILE A 243 -7.89 1.21 4.82
CA ILE A 243 -7.93 -0.23 4.59
C ILE A 243 -7.16 -0.54 3.30
N GLU A 244 -6.11 -1.36 3.36
CA GLU A 244 -5.43 -1.87 2.17
C GLU A 244 -6.24 -3.00 1.54
N GLY A 245 -6.50 -2.91 0.24
CA GLY A 245 -7.26 -3.97 -0.43
C GLY A 245 -7.61 -3.75 -1.89
N ARG A 246 -6.90 -2.92 -2.66
CA ARG A 246 -7.30 -2.63 -4.07
C ARG A 246 -7.29 -3.83 -5.03
N LYS A 247 -6.83 -5.00 -4.59
CA LYS A 247 -6.95 -6.27 -5.36
C LYS A 247 -8.00 -7.22 -4.77
N LYS A 248 -8.71 -6.79 -3.73
CA LYS A 248 -9.73 -7.59 -3.04
C LYS A 248 -11.09 -7.33 -3.68
N GLY A 249 -11.96 -8.34 -3.60
CA GLY A 249 -13.31 -8.27 -4.14
C GLY A 249 -14.28 -7.48 -3.24
N PRO A 250 -15.51 -7.27 -3.72
CA PRO A 250 -16.53 -6.49 -3.03
C PRO A 250 -16.84 -6.99 -1.61
N HIS A 251 -16.85 -8.31 -1.38
CA HIS A 251 -17.13 -8.87 -0.05
C HIS A 251 -16.12 -8.43 1.02
N TYR A 252 -14.82 -8.46 0.69
CA TYR A 252 -13.77 -7.98 1.58
C TYR A 252 -13.94 -6.49 1.89
N VAL A 253 -14.21 -5.68 0.85
CA VAL A 253 -14.38 -4.24 1.01
C VAL A 253 -15.57 -3.93 1.90
N TYR A 254 -16.71 -4.56 1.63
CA TYR A 254 -17.93 -4.36 2.42
C TYR A 254 -17.70 -4.73 3.90
N ASN A 255 -17.22 -5.95 4.18
CA ASN A 255 -17.06 -6.42 5.56
C ASN A 255 -16.02 -5.60 6.34
N THR A 256 -14.89 -5.26 5.72
CA THR A 256 -13.86 -4.46 6.41
C THR A 256 -14.32 -3.04 6.68
N VAL A 257 -14.97 -2.37 5.72
CA VAL A 257 -15.51 -1.02 5.92
C VAL A 257 -16.57 -1.02 7.01
N THR A 258 -17.56 -1.93 6.93
CA THR A 258 -18.63 -2.04 7.93
C THR A 258 -18.07 -2.30 9.33
N ALA A 259 -17.12 -3.22 9.47
CA ALA A 259 -16.50 -3.53 10.74
C ALA A 259 -15.76 -2.33 11.36
N TYR A 260 -14.94 -1.62 10.58
CA TYR A 260 -14.21 -0.48 11.12
C TYR A 260 -15.08 0.74 11.37
N ARG A 261 -16.16 0.92 10.61
CA ARG A 261 -17.20 1.89 10.97
C ARG A 261 -17.83 1.57 12.31
N MET A 262 -18.23 0.32 12.56
CA MET A 262 -18.76 -0.09 13.87
C MET A 262 -17.76 0.19 15.00
N LEU A 263 -16.47 -0.15 14.82
CA LEU A 263 -15.44 0.06 15.83
C LEU A 263 -15.10 1.53 16.08
N ARG A 264 -15.20 2.38 15.04
CA ARG A 264 -14.97 3.82 15.12
C ARG A 264 -16.15 4.55 15.76
N ASP A 265 -17.36 4.21 15.33
CA ASP A 265 -18.60 4.94 15.63
C ASP A 265 -19.16 4.50 16.99
N HIS A 266 -18.90 3.25 17.40
CA HIS A 266 -19.39 2.63 18.63
C HIS A 266 -18.26 1.95 19.45
N PRO A 267 -17.17 2.66 19.81
CA PRO A 267 -15.96 2.06 20.40
C PRO A 267 -16.16 1.46 21.81
N GLY A 268 -17.25 1.81 22.49
CA GLY A 268 -17.62 1.34 23.83
C GLY A 268 -18.67 0.22 23.86
N GLU A 269 -19.28 -0.14 22.73
CA GLU A 269 -20.41 -1.07 22.68
C GLU A 269 -19.94 -2.52 22.44
N PRO A 270 -20.15 -3.45 23.40
CA PRO A 270 -19.67 -4.83 23.28
C PRO A 270 -20.24 -5.61 22.10
N ASP A 271 -21.53 -5.41 21.77
CA ASP A 271 -22.20 -6.12 20.68
C ASP A 271 -21.69 -5.65 19.31
N MET A 272 -21.52 -4.34 19.12
CA MET A 272 -20.89 -3.78 17.92
C MET A 272 -19.46 -4.29 17.74
N LYS A 273 -18.69 -4.35 18.83
CA LYS A 273 -17.36 -4.97 18.83
C LYS A 273 -17.40 -6.43 18.38
N LYS A 274 -18.28 -7.25 18.95
CA LYS A 274 -18.40 -8.67 18.62
C LYS A 274 -18.76 -8.86 17.15
N HIS A 275 -19.70 -8.07 16.64
CA HIS A 275 -20.11 -8.11 15.25
C HIS A 275 -18.99 -7.67 14.30
N ALA A 276 -18.29 -6.57 14.62
CA ALA A 276 -17.16 -6.11 13.82
C ALA A 276 -16.05 -7.17 13.72
N LEU A 277 -15.72 -7.85 14.83
CA LEU A 277 -14.73 -8.93 14.81
C LEU A 277 -15.16 -10.10 13.92
N PHE A 278 -16.44 -10.47 13.96
CA PHE A 278 -17.00 -11.50 13.07
C PHE A 278 -16.89 -11.11 11.59
N LEU A 279 -17.18 -9.85 11.26
CA LEU A 279 -17.05 -9.33 9.89
C LEU A 279 -15.59 -9.33 9.41
N LEU A 280 -14.64 -8.93 10.27
CA LEU A 280 -13.20 -8.96 9.94
C LEU A 280 -12.70 -10.39 9.71
N GLU A 281 -13.10 -11.34 10.54
CA GLU A 281 -12.77 -12.77 10.35
C GLU A 281 -13.39 -13.30 9.05
N SER A 282 -14.60 -12.85 8.73
CA SER A 282 -15.31 -13.23 7.51
C SER A 282 -14.80 -12.51 6.26
N ALA A 283 -13.92 -11.51 6.34
CA ALA A 283 -13.50 -10.72 5.19
C ALA A 283 -12.71 -11.50 4.11
N LEU A 284 -12.35 -12.76 4.35
CA LEU A 284 -11.57 -13.61 3.43
C LEU A 284 -10.17 -13.03 3.13
N GLY A 285 -9.62 -12.31 4.13
CA GLY A 285 -8.23 -11.86 4.17
C GLY A 285 -7.23 -13.01 4.33
N ARG A 286 -5.98 -12.68 4.62
CA ARG A 286 -5.08 -13.61 5.31
C ARG A 286 -5.40 -13.58 6.80
N LYS A 287 -4.80 -14.50 7.56
CA LYS A 287 -4.75 -14.35 9.02
C LYS A 287 -4.27 -12.95 9.38
N GLY A 288 -4.95 -12.31 10.32
CA GLY A 288 -4.58 -10.98 10.84
C GLY A 288 -3.46 -11.05 11.87
N SER A 289 -2.70 -9.97 11.99
CA SER A 289 -1.75 -9.71 13.07
C SER A 289 -1.75 -8.22 13.44
N HIS A 290 -1.43 -7.93 14.69
CA HIS A 290 -1.16 -6.57 15.17
C HIS A 290 0.25 -6.09 14.79
N TYR A 291 1.09 -6.97 14.23
CA TYR A 291 2.49 -6.71 13.91
C TYR A 291 3.19 -6.03 15.09
N ASN A 292 3.81 -4.87 14.89
CA ASN A 292 4.47 -4.10 15.94
C ASN A 292 3.59 -2.98 16.51
N PHE A 293 2.27 -2.94 16.25
CA PHE A 293 1.44 -1.80 16.65
C PHE A 293 1.49 -1.50 18.15
N LEU A 294 1.52 -2.55 18.98
CA LEU A 294 1.77 -2.45 20.42
C LEU A 294 3.23 -2.84 20.69
N PRO A 295 4.15 -1.89 20.95
CA PRO A 295 5.57 -2.20 21.11
C PRO A 295 5.85 -3.08 22.34
N GLN A 296 4.97 -3.07 23.34
CA GLN A 296 5.02 -3.94 24.52
C GLN A 296 4.59 -5.39 24.24
N ARG A 297 3.95 -5.65 23.10
CA ARG A 297 3.48 -6.99 22.70
C ARG A 297 3.61 -7.18 21.18
N PRO A 298 4.84 -7.19 20.66
CA PRO A 298 5.07 -7.36 19.22
C PRO A 298 4.61 -8.75 18.77
N GLN A 299 4.01 -8.81 17.59
CA GLN A 299 3.64 -10.04 16.91
C GLN A 299 4.50 -10.21 15.66
N ILE A 300 5.05 -11.40 15.48
CA ILE A 300 5.77 -11.76 14.26
C ILE A 300 4.71 -12.01 13.17
N PRO A 301 4.65 -11.21 12.09
CA PRO A 301 3.61 -11.33 11.08
C PRO A 301 3.93 -12.46 10.09
N ILE A 302 4.97 -13.25 10.33
CA ILE A 302 5.41 -14.33 9.46
C ILE A 302 5.25 -15.63 10.24
N SER A 303 4.56 -16.58 9.61
CA SER A 303 4.44 -17.93 10.14
C SER A 303 4.70 -18.91 9.02
N THR A 304 5.82 -19.63 9.13
CA THR A 304 6.32 -20.53 8.08
C THR A 304 5.54 -21.83 7.98
N ASP A 305 4.83 -22.19 9.04
CA ASP A 305 4.11 -23.46 9.15
C ASP A 305 2.61 -23.30 8.88
N THR A 306 2.13 -22.06 8.74
CA THR A 306 0.74 -21.77 8.42
C THR A 306 0.57 -21.36 6.96
N GLN A 307 -0.61 -21.61 6.42
CA GLN A 307 -1.00 -21.11 5.11
C GLN A 307 -1.01 -19.57 5.09
N THR A 308 -0.33 -18.97 4.12
CA THR A 308 -0.23 -17.50 3.98
C THR A 308 -1.01 -16.96 2.76
N GLY A 309 -1.82 -17.81 2.13
CA GLY A 309 -2.72 -17.39 1.04
C GLY A 309 -3.92 -16.67 1.60
N SER A 310 -4.45 -15.67 0.88
CA SER A 310 -5.76 -15.11 1.23
C SER A 310 -6.89 -16.09 0.94
N GLY A 311 -8.05 -15.86 1.56
CA GLY A 311 -9.26 -16.66 1.37
C GLY A 311 -9.40 -17.79 2.39
N LEU A 312 -10.63 -18.21 2.61
CA LEU A 312 -10.98 -19.28 3.55
C LEU A 312 -10.68 -20.64 2.89
N LEU A 313 -9.89 -21.49 3.54
CA LEU A 313 -9.68 -22.87 3.07
C LEU A 313 -10.99 -23.64 3.17
N ILE A 314 -11.59 -23.96 2.02
CA ILE A 314 -12.85 -24.70 1.96
C ILE A 314 -12.66 -26.19 1.68
N GLY A 315 -11.45 -26.64 1.36
CA GLY A 315 -11.14 -28.06 1.18
C GLY A 315 -10.01 -28.30 0.20
N ASN A 316 -9.84 -29.56 -0.19
CA ASN A 316 -8.83 -29.97 -1.17
C ASN A 316 -9.50 -30.71 -2.34
N ILE A 317 -8.89 -30.61 -3.53
CA ILE A 317 -9.30 -31.36 -4.72
C ILE A 317 -9.16 -32.86 -4.48
N LYS A 318 -10.19 -33.61 -4.87
CA LYS A 318 -10.27 -35.08 -4.81
C LYS A 318 -10.56 -35.66 -6.19
N GLY A 319 -10.33 -36.96 -6.35
CA GLY A 319 -10.58 -37.71 -7.59
C GLY A 319 -9.47 -37.54 -8.64
N PRO A 320 -9.45 -38.40 -9.68
CA PRO A 320 -8.40 -38.38 -10.71
C PRO A 320 -8.52 -37.15 -11.63
N ALA A 321 -7.43 -36.86 -12.35
CA ALA A 321 -7.40 -35.80 -13.37
C ALA A 321 -8.58 -35.96 -14.36
N GLY A 322 -9.26 -34.85 -14.69
CA GLY A 322 -10.42 -34.84 -15.58
C GLY A 322 -11.75 -35.26 -14.94
N LYS A 323 -11.74 -35.92 -13.77
CA LYS A 323 -12.94 -36.21 -12.93
C LYS A 323 -12.77 -35.68 -11.51
N SER A 324 -12.06 -34.56 -11.39
CA SER A 324 -11.75 -33.93 -10.12
C SER A 324 -13.00 -33.32 -9.51
N TYR A 325 -13.07 -33.30 -8.18
CA TYR A 325 -14.18 -32.71 -7.45
C TYR A 325 -13.71 -32.13 -6.12
N LEU A 326 -14.51 -31.24 -5.55
CA LEU A 326 -14.34 -30.66 -4.22
C LEU A 326 -15.52 -31.07 -3.34
N VAL A 327 -15.22 -31.39 -2.08
CA VAL A 327 -16.21 -31.50 -1.01
C VAL A 327 -15.96 -30.35 -0.05
N PRO A 328 -16.78 -29.29 -0.06
CA PRO A 328 -16.47 -28.09 0.67
C PRO A 328 -16.82 -28.23 2.15
N ASN A 329 -15.99 -27.65 3.01
CA ASN A 329 -16.18 -27.61 4.47
C ASN A 329 -17.24 -26.58 4.88
N GLU A 330 -17.63 -25.69 3.96
CA GLU A 330 -18.68 -24.69 4.13
C GLU A 330 -19.64 -24.73 2.95
N GLN A 331 -20.83 -24.16 3.13
CA GLN A 331 -21.76 -23.96 2.01
C GLN A 331 -21.14 -22.99 0.99
N LEU A 332 -21.31 -23.30 -0.29
CA LEU A 332 -20.93 -22.44 -1.40
C LEU A 332 -22.18 -21.86 -2.06
N LEU A 333 -22.18 -20.55 -2.28
CA LEU A 333 -23.28 -19.84 -2.92
C LEU A 333 -23.03 -19.73 -4.43
N THR A 334 -24.11 -19.60 -5.20
CA THR A 334 -24.00 -19.27 -6.62
C THR A 334 -23.28 -17.93 -6.78
N GLY A 335 -22.23 -17.91 -7.59
CA GLY A 335 -21.40 -16.73 -7.86
C GLY A 335 -20.13 -16.62 -7.03
N ASP A 336 -19.97 -17.42 -5.97
CA ASP A 336 -18.75 -17.47 -5.15
C ASP A 336 -17.51 -17.70 -6.03
N LEU A 337 -16.40 -17.05 -5.68
CA LEU A 337 -15.12 -17.22 -6.37
C LEU A 337 -14.17 -18.08 -5.54
N LEU A 338 -13.73 -19.18 -6.15
CA LEU A 338 -12.80 -20.13 -5.56
C LEU A 338 -11.44 -20.01 -6.24
N ARG A 339 -10.36 -19.87 -5.47
CA ARG A 339 -8.99 -20.07 -5.97
C ARG A 339 -8.58 -21.52 -5.74
N ILE A 340 -8.19 -22.20 -6.81
CA ILE A 340 -7.62 -23.55 -6.75
C ILE A 340 -6.10 -23.42 -6.88
N GLY A 341 -5.36 -23.84 -5.85
CA GLY A 341 -3.92 -23.64 -5.73
C GLY A 341 -3.53 -22.28 -5.15
N TYR A 342 -2.26 -21.90 -5.30
CA TYR A 342 -1.69 -20.65 -4.83
C TYR A 342 -1.29 -19.72 -5.97
N GLU A 343 -1.37 -18.40 -5.76
CA GLU A 343 -1.11 -17.38 -6.80
C GLU A 343 0.31 -17.42 -7.38
N ASP A 344 1.28 -17.95 -6.64
CA ASP A 344 2.66 -18.14 -7.09
C ASP A 344 2.86 -19.39 -7.97
N GLU A 345 1.83 -20.22 -8.12
CA GLU A 345 1.81 -21.37 -9.02
C GLU A 345 1.27 -20.94 -10.39
N SER A 346 2.03 -21.21 -11.44
CA SER A 346 1.69 -20.81 -12.83
C SER A 346 0.40 -21.43 -13.35
N TRP A 347 -0.03 -22.55 -12.78
CA TRP A 347 -1.22 -23.30 -13.17
C TRP A 347 -2.45 -23.03 -12.30
N HIS A 348 -2.33 -22.18 -11.27
CA HIS A 348 -3.47 -21.86 -10.41
C HIS A 348 -4.62 -21.27 -11.22
N THR A 349 -5.84 -21.42 -10.73
CA THR A 349 -7.01 -20.95 -11.47
C THR A 349 -8.11 -20.49 -10.53
N ILE A 350 -8.93 -19.56 -11.02
CA ILE A 350 -10.16 -19.12 -10.35
C ILE A 350 -11.34 -19.89 -10.96
N TYR A 351 -12.23 -20.37 -10.10
CA TYR A 351 -13.46 -21.04 -10.47
C TYR A 351 -14.65 -20.29 -9.87
N ARG A 352 -15.61 -19.91 -10.71
CA ARG A 352 -16.87 -19.31 -10.27
C ARG A 352 -17.90 -20.41 -10.04
N VAL A 353 -18.46 -20.45 -8.84
CA VAL A 353 -19.51 -21.42 -8.47
C VAL A 353 -20.78 -21.10 -9.26
N THR A 354 -21.26 -22.06 -10.05
CA THR A 354 -22.42 -21.87 -10.94
C THR A 354 -23.74 -22.25 -10.29
N LYS A 355 -23.71 -23.10 -9.26
CA LYS A 355 -24.87 -23.56 -8.50
C LYS A 355 -24.49 -23.70 -7.03
N SER A 356 -25.42 -23.38 -6.14
CA SER A 356 -25.25 -23.57 -4.69
C SER A 356 -24.87 -25.01 -4.36
N VAL A 357 -23.88 -25.19 -3.50
CA VAL A 357 -23.40 -26.50 -3.03
C VAL A 357 -23.47 -26.52 -1.50
N PRO A 358 -24.22 -27.44 -0.89
CA PRO A 358 -24.30 -27.52 0.57
C PRO A 358 -22.95 -27.92 1.19
N LYS A 359 -22.79 -27.62 2.47
CA LYS A 359 -21.65 -28.10 3.27
C LYS A 359 -21.56 -29.63 3.16
N ARG A 360 -20.36 -30.16 2.89
CA ARG A 360 -20.09 -31.58 2.58
C ARG A 360 -20.79 -32.12 1.31
N GLY A 361 -21.37 -31.25 0.48
CA GLY A 361 -21.84 -31.59 -0.86
C GLY A 361 -20.70 -31.85 -1.85
N ARG A 362 -21.02 -32.16 -3.10
CA ARG A 362 -20.01 -32.43 -4.14
C ARG A 362 -20.07 -31.37 -5.25
N LEU A 363 -18.96 -30.68 -5.47
CA LEU A 363 -18.74 -29.79 -6.62
C LEU A 363 -17.79 -30.46 -7.61
N THR A 364 -18.30 -30.84 -8.79
CA THR A 364 -17.48 -31.43 -9.85
C THR A 364 -16.71 -30.34 -10.61
N LEU A 365 -15.40 -30.54 -10.79
CA LEU A 365 -14.48 -29.63 -11.45
C LEU A 365 -13.86 -30.32 -12.66
N ASN A 366 -14.46 -30.12 -13.83
CA ASN A 366 -14.00 -30.73 -15.09
C ASN A 366 -12.81 -29.94 -15.67
N LYS A 367 -11.65 -29.99 -14.99
CA LYS A 367 -10.39 -29.43 -15.49
C LYS A 367 -9.29 -30.52 -15.49
N PRO A 368 -8.68 -30.83 -16.64
CA PRO A 368 -7.72 -31.93 -16.76
C PRO A 368 -6.42 -31.71 -15.97
N SER A 369 -6.05 -30.46 -15.67
CA SER A 369 -4.81 -30.10 -14.99
C SER A 369 -4.87 -30.11 -13.46
N LEU A 370 -6.02 -30.45 -12.86
CA LEU A 370 -6.17 -30.39 -11.40
C LEU A 370 -5.57 -31.63 -10.73
N LYS A 371 -4.62 -31.38 -9.83
CA LYS A 371 -3.95 -32.43 -9.05
C LYS A 371 -4.74 -32.75 -7.77
N PRO A 372 -4.94 -34.03 -7.42
CA PRO A 372 -5.47 -34.41 -6.12
C PRO A 372 -4.66 -33.80 -4.96
N GLY A 373 -5.32 -33.41 -3.88
CA GLY A 373 -4.69 -32.78 -2.72
C GLY A 373 -4.49 -31.26 -2.84
N THR A 374 -4.72 -30.67 -4.01
CA THR A 374 -4.61 -29.21 -4.21
C THR A 374 -5.62 -28.46 -3.33
N SER A 375 -5.16 -27.47 -2.57
CA SER A 375 -6.04 -26.65 -1.73
C SER A 375 -6.94 -25.71 -2.52
N VAL A 376 -8.17 -25.54 -2.04
CA VAL A 376 -9.17 -24.64 -2.63
C VAL A 376 -9.62 -23.62 -1.59
N PHE A 377 -9.61 -22.36 -1.99
CA PHE A 377 -9.89 -21.22 -1.12
C PHE A 377 -11.11 -20.45 -1.62
N LEU A 378 -12.06 -20.14 -0.74
CA LEU A 378 -13.10 -19.16 -1.00
C LEU A 378 -12.50 -17.75 -0.87
N MET A 379 -12.51 -17.01 -1.96
CA MET A 379 -11.83 -15.72 -2.10
C MET A 379 -12.78 -14.53 -2.10
N ASP A 380 -14.00 -14.74 -2.56
CA ASP A 380 -15.06 -13.74 -2.66
C ASP A 380 -16.40 -14.44 -2.51
N ARG A 381 -17.20 -13.99 -1.54
CA ARG A 381 -18.51 -14.56 -1.23
C ARG A 381 -19.61 -13.65 -1.76
N ARG A 382 -20.57 -14.21 -2.49
CA ARG A 382 -21.67 -13.45 -3.10
C ARG A 382 -22.94 -13.56 -2.25
N GLU A 383 -22.92 -12.87 -1.11
CA GLU A 383 -24.08 -12.76 -0.22
C GLU A 383 -25.23 -12.00 -0.88
N GLN A 384 -26.47 -12.38 -0.56
CA GLN A 384 -27.67 -11.86 -1.20
C GLN A 384 -27.90 -10.37 -0.87
N GLU A 385 -27.64 -9.96 0.37
CA GLU A 385 -27.84 -8.58 0.82
C GLU A 385 -26.91 -7.61 0.06
N LEU A 386 -25.61 -7.90 0.06
CA LEU A 386 -24.64 -7.12 -0.71
C LEU A 386 -24.98 -7.14 -2.20
N ALA A 387 -25.37 -8.28 -2.76
CA ALA A 387 -25.77 -8.37 -4.17
C ALA A 387 -26.99 -7.48 -4.48
N ALA A 388 -27.96 -7.38 -3.58
CA ALA A 388 -29.11 -6.50 -3.71
C ALA A 388 -28.71 -5.03 -3.66
N SER A 389 -27.86 -4.63 -2.70
CA SER A 389 -27.33 -3.25 -2.62
C SER A 389 -26.55 -2.87 -3.88
N LEU A 390 -25.69 -3.77 -4.38
CA LEU A 390 -24.94 -3.55 -5.61
C LEU A 390 -25.87 -3.41 -6.82
N LYS A 391 -26.94 -4.21 -6.90
CA LYS A 391 -27.93 -4.08 -7.97
C LYS A 391 -28.59 -2.69 -7.97
N THR A 392 -29.02 -2.21 -6.79
CA THR A 392 -29.62 -0.87 -6.66
C THR A 392 -28.65 0.22 -7.06
N LEU A 393 -27.40 0.17 -6.57
CA LEU A 393 -26.38 1.16 -6.93
C LEU A 393 -26.01 1.12 -8.42
N ASN A 394 -26.02 -0.07 -9.04
CA ASN A 394 -25.82 -0.20 -10.48
C ASN A 394 -26.94 0.48 -11.28
N LEU A 395 -28.19 0.33 -10.85
CA LEU A 395 -29.32 1.03 -11.48
C LEU A 395 -29.21 2.55 -11.32
N ASP A 396 -28.71 3.04 -10.19
CA ASP A 396 -28.42 4.47 -10.01
C ASP A 396 -27.29 4.94 -10.94
N LEU A 397 -26.21 4.15 -11.07
CA LEU A 397 -25.09 4.44 -11.98
C LEU A 397 -25.52 4.48 -13.45
N GLU A 398 -26.44 3.60 -13.85
CA GLU A 398 -26.98 3.54 -15.22
C GLU A 398 -27.76 4.80 -15.61
N LYS A 399 -28.29 5.55 -14.66
CA LYS A 399 -28.96 6.85 -14.90
C LYS A 399 -27.95 7.96 -15.21
N ILE A 400 -26.69 7.80 -14.80
CA ILE A 400 -25.64 8.78 -15.06
C ILE A 400 -25.11 8.56 -16.48
N PRO A 401 -25.19 9.56 -17.38
CA PRO A 401 -24.83 9.39 -18.78
C PRO A 401 -23.34 9.07 -18.94
N GLU A 402 -23.04 8.21 -19.90
CA GLU A 402 -21.66 7.92 -20.29
C GLU A 402 -21.16 8.97 -21.27
N LYS A 403 -19.96 9.49 -21.02
CA LYS A 403 -19.30 10.47 -21.87
C LYS A 403 -17.94 9.91 -22.27
N THR A 404 -17.57 10.11 -23.54
CA THR A 404 -16.20 9.88 -23.98
C THR A 404 -15.39 11.14 -23.71
N ASN A 405 -14.37 11.04 -22.86
CA ASN A 405 -13.56 12.19 -22.51
C ASN A 405 -12.39 12.38 -23.48
N PRO A 406 -12.23 13.57 -24.10
CA PRO A 406 -11.09 13.87 -24.96
C PRO A 406 -9.75 13.72 -24.26
N GLU A 407 -8.72 13.44 -25.07
CA GLU A 407 -7.34 13.44 -24.59
C GLU A 407 -6.90 14.81 -24.08
N SER A 408 -5.84 14.82 -23.27
CA SER A 408 -5.19 16.04 -22.82
C SER A 408 -4.10 16.49 -23.79
N SER A 409 -4.12 17.78 -24.13
CA SER A 409 -3.04 18.48 -24.83
C SER A 409 -1.93 18.96 -23.89
N TYR A 410 -2.01 18.64 -22.59
CA TYR A 410 -1.05 19.08 -21.58
C TYR A 410 0.40 18.77 -21.99
N LYS A 411 1.27 19.74 -21.69
CA LYS A 411 2.71 19.66 -21.83
C LYS A 411 3.38 20.17 -20.57
N PHE A 412 4.31 19.39 -20.03
CA PHE A 412 4.95 19.74 -18.78
C PHE A 412 5.83 20.98 -18.95
N LEU A 413 5.56 22.03 -18.16
CA LEU A 413 6.35 23.25 -18.18
C LEU A 413 7.45 23.20 -17.12
N TYR A 414 8.69 23.13 -17.57
CA TYR A 414 9.85 23.19 -16.67
C TYR A 414 10.02 24.60 -16.10
N HIS A 415 10.22 24.71 -14.78
CA HIS A 415 10.46 26.00 -14.11
C HIS A 415 11.82 26.64 -14.47
N ARG A 416 12.76 25.86 -15.06
CA ARG A 416 14.02 26.33 -15.63
C ARG A 416 14.27 25.60 -16.94
N LYS A 417 14.88 26.26 -17.93
CA LYS A 417 15.42 25.57 -19.11
C LYS A 417 16.34 24.45 -18.63
N GLN A 418 15.99 23.20 -18.94
CA GLN A 418 16.95 22.12 -18.77
C GLN A 418 18.15 22.47 -19.66
N LYS A 419 19.34 22.64 -19.06
CA LYS A 419 20.55 22.35 -19.83
C LYS A 419 20.37 20.90 -20.25
N GLY A 420 20.38 20.62 -21.55
CA GLY A 420 20.29 19.25 -22.03
C GLY A 420 21.29 18.41 -21.25
N ILE A 421 20.89 17.23 -20.81
CA ILE A 421 21.85 16.26 -20.26
C ILE A 421 22.88 16.11 -21.39
N GLY A 422 24.09 16.63 -21.17
CA GLY A 422 25.14 16.57 -22.18
C GLY A 422 25.23 15.12 -22.66
N LYS A 423 25.45 14.91 -23.97
CA LYS A 423 25.75 13.56 -24.47
C LYS A 423 26.80 12.98 -23.52
N ASP A 424 26.52 11.78 -23.01
CA ASP A 424 27.50 11.05 -22.22
C ASP A 424 28.73 10.92 -23.10
N ASP A 425 29.75 11.70 -22.78
CA ASP A 425 30.97 11.82 -23.58
C ASP A 425 31.88 10.59 -23.40
N GLY A 426 31.37 9.56 -22.69
CA GLY A 426 32.10 8.39 -22.28
C GLY A 426 33.13 8.69 -21.19
N LYS A 427 33.22 9.95 -20.70
CA LYS A 427 34.20 10.37 -19.68
C LYS A 427 33.62 10.43 -18.28
N LYS A 428 32.37 10.00 -18.06
CA LYS A 428 31.86 9.83 -16.70
C LYS A 428 32.73 8.81 -15.98
N SER A 429 33.55 9.29 -15.07
CA SER A 429 34.32 8.44 -14.17
C SER A 429 33.34 7.69 -13.28
N VAL A 430 33.26 6.38 -13.47
CA VAL A 430 32.61 5.50 -12.51
C VAL A 430 33.46 5.56 -11.24
N LEU A 431 32.90 6.11 -10.16
CA LEU A 431 33.53 6.05 -8.86
C LEU A 431 33.12 4.72 -8.21
N GLU A 432 34.02 3.76 -8.21
CA GLU A 432 33.85 2.55 -7.41
C GLU A 432 34.05 2.91 -5.94
N MET A 433 33.06 2.59 -5.11
CA MET A 433 33.08 2.89 -3.68
C MET A 433 33.09 1.63 -2.84
N ARG A 434 33.98 1.56 -1.85
CA ARG A 434 34.04 0.46 -0.89
C ARG A 434 33.24 0.82 0.35
N LEU A 435 32.09 0.21 0.53
CA LEU A 435 31.21 0.42 1.69
C LEU A 435 31.45 -0.64 2.77
N GLU A 436 31.85 -0.19 3.96
CA GLU A 436 32.11 -1.06 5.10
C GLU A 436 31.13 -0.78 6.26
N ARG A 437 30.65 -1.85 6.92
CA ARG A 437 29.83 -1.77 8.15
C ARG A 437 30.70 -1.49 9.38
N VAL A 438 31.84 -2.19 9.45
CA VAL A 438 32.87 -2.03 10.48
C VAL A 438 34.16 -1.78 9.72
N ILE A 439 34.86 -0.70 10.05
CA ILE A 439 35.94 -0.18 9.24
C ILE A 439 37.28 -0.50 9.91
N GLY A 440 38.21 -1.07 9.15
CA GLY A 440 39.58 -1.29 9.61
C GLY A 440 40.35 0.03 9.81
N LYS A 441 41.42 0.01 10.64
CA LYS A 441 42.23 1.19 10.98
C LYS A 441 43.09 1.78 9.84
N GLU A 442 42.99 1.26 8.62
CA GLU A 442 43.84 1.66 7.48
C GLU A 442 43.50 3.07 6.94
N ARG A 443 44.46 3.71 6.25
CA ARG A 443 44.25 5.03 5.63
C ARG A 443 43.17 4.93 4.54
N LYS A 444 42.09 5.69 4.72
CA LYS A 444 40.95 5.75 3.80
C LYS A 444 41.07 6.89 2.80
N GLY A 445 40.80 6.58 1.53
CA GLY A 445 40.82 7.48 0.39
C GLY A 445 39.42 8.00 -0.01
N PRO A 446 39.33 8.74 -1.12
CA PRO A 446 38.10 9.39 -1.58
C PRO A 446 37.03 8.42 -2.12
N SER A 447 37.38 7.16 -2.34
CA SER A 447 36.49 6.05 -2.75
C SER A 447 36.00 5.20 -1.58
N ASP A 448 36.48 5.43 -0.36
CA ASP A 448 36.01 4.69 0.80
C ASP A 448 34.73 5.28 1.36
N ALA A 449 33.84 4.40 1.83
CA ALA A 449 32.58 4.78 2.41
C ALA A 449 32.22 3.92 3.62
N PHE A 450 31.41 4.48 4.51
CA PHE A 450 31.01 3.77 5.72
C PHE A 450 29.58 4.02 6.13
N TRP A 451 28.98 3.02 6.76
CA TRP A 451 27.67 3.17 7.39
C TRP A 451 27.76 4.05 8.63
N LEU A 452 26.93 5.09 8.68
CA LEU A 452 26.84 5.97 9.84
C LEU A 452 26.29 5.20 11.04
N THR A 453 27.18 4.85 11.95
CA THR A 453 26.88 4.14 13.21
C THR A 453 27.76 4.70 14.33
N PRO A 454 27.36 4.56 15.60
CA PRO A 454 28.22 4.94 16.73
C PRO A 454 29.61 4.29 16.64
N GLU A 455 29.68 3.01 16.26
CA GLU A 455 30.92 2.25 16.11
C GLU A 455 31.83 2.83 15.01
N SER A 456 31.28 3.17 13.84
CA SER A 456 32.06 3.76 12.75
C SER A 456 32.69 5.11 13.10
N ILE A 457 32.00 5.93 13.90
CA ILE A 457 32.49 7.26 14.29
C ILE A 457 33.62 7.12 15.31
N ASN A 458 33.51 6.17 16.23
CA ASN A 458 34.47 5.96 17.31
C ASN A 458 35.75 5.23 16.86
N SER A 459 35.63 4.32 15.88
CA SER A 459 36.74 3.53 15.37
C SER A 459 37.66 4.29 14.41
N LEU A 460 37.13 5.30 13.69
CA LEU A 460 37.88 6.02 12.67
C LEU A 460 38.61 7.27 13.18
N PRO A 461 39.88 7.49 12.74
CA PRO A 461 40.55 8.76 12.96
C PRO A 461 39.86 9.89 12.18
N LYS A 462 39.90 11.11 12.72
CA LYS A 462 39.27 12.31 12.12
C LYS A 462 39.61 12.49 10.63
N LYS A 463 40.88 12.27 10.25
CA LYS A 463 41.34 12.40 8.86
C LYS A 463 40.65 11.41 7.91
N ALA A 464 40.35 10.19 8.36
CA ALA A 464 39.64 9.21 7.55
C ALA A 464 38.16 9.60 7.37
N ILE A 465 37.50 10.06 8.44
CA ILE A 465 36.10 10.54 8.35
C ILE A 465 35.97 11.72 7.38
N ALA A 466 36.93 12.64 7.38
CA ALA A 466 36.93 13.80 6.48
C ALA A 466 37.14 13.42 4.99
N SER A 467 37.88 12.36 4.69
CA SER A 467 38.17 11.94 3.32
C SER A 467 37.19 10.92 2.73
N SER A 468 36.42 10.23 3.57
CA SER A 468 35.46 9.18 3.17
C SER A 468 34.03 9.69 2.94
N TRP A 469 33.19 8.84 2.36
CA TRP A 469 31.75 9.03 2.22
C TRP A 469 31.00 8.43 3.41
N CYS A 470 30.05 9.19 3.94
CA CYS A 470 29.17 8.77 5.01
C CYS A 470 27.84 8.29 4.43
N TRP A 471 27.52 7.01 4.62
CA TRP A 471 26.30 6.38 4.15
C TRP A 471 25.25 6.40 5.26
N LEU A 472 24.13 7.07 5.01
CA LEU A 472 23.00 7.06 5.94
C LEU A 472 22.11 5.86 5.68
N SER A 473 21.49 5.37 6.75
CA SER A 473 20.39 4.42 6.62
C SER A 473 19.33 5.00 5.66
N PRO A 474 18.83 4.21 4.69
CA PRO A 474 17.78 4.67 3.78
C PRO A 474 16.39 4.75 4.45
N VAL A 475 16.32 4.40 5.74
CA VAL A 475 15.13 4.42 6.58
C VAL A 475 15.51 5.04 7.92
N ILE A 476 14.68 5.93 8.43
CA ILE A 476 14.85 6.58 9.72
C ILE A 476 13.55 6.37 10.51
N TRP A 477 13.67 5.79 11.69
CA TRP A 477 12.56 5.61 12.62
C TRP A 477 12.48 6.81 13.58
N PRO A 478 11.28 7.17 14.09
CA PRO A 478 11.11 8.27 15.04
C PRO A 478 12.00 8.16 16.28
N GLU A 479 12.16 6.96 16.84
CA GLU A 479 12.98 6.74 18.04
C GLU A 479 14.48 6.88 17.79
N GLU A 480 14.96 6.58 16.58
CA GLU A 480 16.37 6.69 16.18
C GLU A 480 16.77 8.11 15.76
N GLU A 481 15.79 8.98 15.51
CA GLU A 481 16.02 10.32 14.98
C GLU A 481 17.00 11.16 15.84
N PRO A 482 16.85 11.27 17.18
CA PRO A 482 17.76 12.06 18.00
C PRO A 482 19.20 11.55 17.93
N GLU A 483 19.39 10.23 17.94
CA GLU A 483 20.71 9.60 17.83
C GLU A 483 21.33 9.88 16.47
N LEU A 484 20.59 9.65 15.38
CA LEU A 484 21.08 9.92 14.02
C LEU A 484 21.47 11.39 13.82
N ARG A 485 20.70 12.32 14.40
CA ARG A 485 21.04 13.75 14.35
C ARG A 485 22.36 14.03 15.06
N MET A 486 22.58 13.45 16.23
CA MET A 486 23.85 13.55 16.96
C MET A 486 25.01 12.96 16.14
N LEU A 487 24.83 11.77 15.56
CA LEU A 487 25.84 11.11 14.73
C LEU A 487 26.21 11.96 13.50
N VAL A 488 25.23 12.53 12.81
CA VAL A 488 25.45 13.45 11.68
C VAL A 488 26.25 14.68 12.13
N GLN A 489 25.91 15.30 13.27
CA GLN A 489 26.66 16.43 13.80
C GLN A 489 28.12 16.06 14.14
N GLN A 490 28.36 14.89 14.72
CA GLN A 490 29.70 14.42 15.04
C GLN A 490 30.56 14.21 13.79
N VAL A 491 30.04 13.58 12.73
CA VAL A 491 30.82 13.40 11.49
C VAL A 491 31.08 14.73 10.77
N LEU A 492 30.13 15.68 10.83
CA LEU A 492 30.33 17.04 10.32
C LEU A 492 31.46 17.76 11.08
N GLN A 493 31.48 17.69 12.42
CA GLN A 493 32.57 18.25 13.25
C GLN A 493 33.92 17.59 12.97
N LYS A 494 33.91 16.31 12.58
CA LYS A 494 35.11 15.58 12.15
C LYS A 494 35.52 15.88 10.70
N GLY A 495 34.76 16.73 9.97
CA GLY A 495 35.11 17.24 8.65
C GLY A 495 34.51 16.46 7.48
N CYS A 496 33.60 15.51 7.72
CA CYS A 496 32.90 14.81 6.65
C CYS A 496 31.94 15.75 5.94
N THR A 497 32.03 15.84 4.61
CA THR A 497 31.15 16.67 3.77
C THR A 497 30.43 15.86 2.69
N ARG A 498 30.73 14.56 2.60
CA ARG A 498 30.28 13.66 1.54
C ARG A 498 29.28 12.67 2.13
N PHE A 499 28.02 12.82 1.76
CA PHE A 499 26.94 11.96 2.26
C PHE A 499 26.29 11.22 1.12
N VAL A 500 26.05 9.93 1.32
CA VAL A 500 25.13 9.15 0.49
C VAL A 500 23.82 9.04 1.26
N LEU A 501 22.79 9.69 0.73
CA LEU A 501 21.45 9.75 1.31
C LEU A 501 20.50 8.86 0.51
N ASN A 502 19.60 8.17 1.21
CA ASN A 502 18.51 7.42 0.58
C ASN A 502 18.99 6.48 -0.54
N ALA A 503 20.18 5.89 -0.36
CA ALA A 503 20.66 4.90 -1.30
C ALA A 503 19.63 3.77 -1.35
N PRO A 504 19.08 3.45 -2.53
CA PRO A 504 18.27 2.25 -2.63
C PRO A 504 19.13 1.08 -2.12
N TRP A 505 18.52 0.14 -1.41
CA TRP A 505 19.15 -1.16 -1.17
C TRP A 505 19.28 -1.85 -2.53
N GLN A 506 20.30 -1.45 -3.27
CA GLN A 506 20.68 -1.93 -4.59
C GLN A 506 22.20 -2.06 -4.56
N ILE A 507 22.63 -3.27 -4.23
CA ILE A 507 23.89 -3.83 -4.73
C ILE A 507 23.48 -4.90 -5.71
#